data_AF-A0A1I8G0P3-F1
#
_entry.id   AF-A0A1I8G0P3-F1
#
_cell.length_a   1.000
_cell.length_b   1.000
_cell.length_c   1.000
_cell.angle_alpha   90.00
_cell.angle_beta   90.00
_cell.angle_gamma   90.00
#
_symmetry.space_group_name_H-M   'P 1'
#
loop_
_entity.id
_entity.type
_entity.pdbx_description
1 polymer ?
#
loop_
_entity_poly.entity_id
_entity_poly.type
_entity_poly.pdbx_seq_one_letter_code
_entity_poly.pdbx_strand_id
1 'polypeptide(L)'
;GERLPTAGEQPVSAPEEVAASSPGRNFAPIAESRLAPLGEGGGQQQQQQQDSERLVHILNRCFDEIEAFVGRVGEAGRARQMLQSGSAQSRGLLQMRARMPATEQFVETLKKVKLALNLLGRLEGRIHQPNAPELVHFLFTPLAVLVDSLGGVDLPSRVLSPLLTRQAIALLKHCLSSRESELWYSLGPAWTCNRQQWLQEHGRPDQVPDYRLCFQDGWEPQLDPELLGQEDVAALPSQFFRRRRRGGPNNGGGAFEAHQYRKPRPINS
;
A
#
# COMPACT_ATOMS: atom_id res chain seq x y z
N GLY A 1 -61.54 43.78 -3.13
CA GLY A 1 -60.17 43.98 -3.63
C GLY A 1 -59.24 43.27 -2.69
N GLU A 2 -58.67 42.18 -3.18
CA GLU A 2 -57.86 41.17 -2.46
C GLU A 2 -56.59 41.73 -1.81
N ARG A 3 -56.12 41.07 -0.73
CA ARG A 3 -54.75 40.54 -0.63
C ARG A 3 -54.58 39.58 0.57
N LEU A 4 -53.82 38.52 0.30
CA LEU A 4 -53.53 37.32 1.10
C LEU A 4 -52.72 37.58 2.38
N PRO A 5 -52.76 36.67 3.37
CA PRO A 5 -51.73 36.58 4.41
C PRO A 5 -50.48 35.84 3.90
N THR A 6 -49.31 36.40 4.24
CA THR A 6 -47.98 35.92 3.92
C THR A 6 -47.57 34.67 4.73
N ALA A 7 -46.77 33.85 4.05
CA ALA A 7 -46.29 32.53 4.41
C ALA A 7 -45.43 32.46 5.69
N GLY A 8 -45.46 31.28 6.30
CA GLY A 8 -44.79 30.94 7.55
C GLY A 8 -43.26 30.92 7.48
N GLU A 9 -42.67 31.22 8.64
CA GLU A 9 -41.26 31.02 8.94
C GLU A 9 -40.91 29.53 8.95
N GLN A 10 -40.06 29.11 8.01
CA GLN A 10 -39.29 27.88 8.12
C GLN A 10 -38.05 28.14 9.00
N PRO A 11 -37.62 27.18 9.82
CA PRO A 11 -36.40 27.33 10.62
C PRO A 11 -35.17 27.29 9.70
N VAL A 12 -34.28 28.25 9.91
CA VAL A 12 -33.00 28.37 9.23
C VAL A 12 -32.14 27.13 9.48
N SER A 13 -31.86 26.36 8.43
CA SER A 13 -30.87 25.28 8.47
C SER A 13 -29.49 25.87 8.73
N ALA A 14 -28.80 25.36 9.75
CA ALA A 14 -27.40 25.65 10.01
C ALA A 14 -26.53 25.25 8.78
N PRO A 15 -25.45 25.98 8.48
CA PRO A 15 -24.57 25.59 7.39
C PRO A 15 -23.86 24.29 7.76
N GLU A 16 -23.91 23.30 6.85
CA GLU A 16 -23.04 22.13 6.90
C GLU A 16 -21.58 22.60 7.02
N GLU A 17 -20.92 22.09 8.05
CA GLU A 17 -19.49 22.29 8.27
C GLU A 17 -18.74 21.53 7.16
N VAL A 18 -18.53 22.21 6.03
CA VAL A 18 -17.69 21.71 4.94
C VAL A 18 -16.28 21.59 5.51
N ALA A 19 -15.89 20.36 5.85
CA ALA A 19 -14.55 20.02 6.30
C ALA A 19 -13.54 20.67 5.35
N ALA A 20 -12.84 21.68 5.87
CA ALA A 20 -11.95 22.53 5.09
C ALA A 20 -10.89 21.68 4.37
N SER A 21 -11.02 21.57 3.05
CA SER A 21 -9.97 21.06 2.18
C SER A 21 -8.78 22.01 2.30
N SER A 22 -7.76 21.60 3.06
CA SER A 22 -6.51 22.36 3.14
C SER A 22 -5.84 22.36 1.76
N PRO A 23 -5.36 23.52 1.26
CA PRO A 23 -4.68 23.57 -0.02
C PRO A 23 -3.39 22.73 0.05
N GLY A 24 -3.28 21.73 -0.83
CA GLY A 24 -2.13 20.83 -0.90
C GLY A 24 -2.39 19.39 -0.44
N ARG A 25 -3.64 19.02 -0.10
CA ARG A 25 -3.97 17.64 0.27
C ARG A 25 -4.06 16.72 -0.96
N ASN A 26 -3.24 15.67 -1.03
CA ASN A 26 -3.23 14.66 -2.08
C ASN A 26 -4.43 13.71 -1.99
N PHE A 27 -4.98 13.51 -0.79
CA PHE A 27 -6.13 12.65 -0.56
C PHE A 27 -7.26 13.44 0.10
N ALA A 28 -8.42 13.50 -0.56
CA ALA A 28 -9.66 13.86 0.12
C ALA A 28 -10.15 12.64 0.92
N PRO A 29 -10.57 12.81 2.18
CA PRO A 29 -11.08 11.68 2.95
C PRO A 29 -12.30 11.08 2.25
N ILE A 30 -12.34 9.76 2.17
CA ILE A 30 -13.53 9.05 1.70
C ILE A 30 -14.57 9.15 2.82
N ALA A 31 -15.61 9.96 2.61
CA ALA A 31 -16.72 10.07 3.55
C ALA A 31 -17.56 8.77 3.55
N GLU A 32 -18.11 8.39 4.70
CA GLU A 32 -18.96 7.19 4.83
C GLU A 32 -20.17 7.22 3.88
N SER A 33 -20.70 8.42 3.60
CA SER A 33 -21.78 8.66 2.63
C SER A 33 -21.44 8.27 1.18
N ARG A 34 -20.17 7.95 0.90
CA ARG A 34 -19.66 7.59 -0.42
C ARG A 34 -19.51 6.09 -0.62
N LEU A 35 -19.88 5.29 0.37
CA LEU A 35 -20.10 3.85 0.20
C LEU A 35 -21.40 3.64 -0.59
N ALA A 36 -21.39 2.67 -1.50
CA ALA A 36 -22.59 2.33 -2.27
C ALA A 36 -23.74 1.91 -1.32
N PRO A 37 -24.93 2.53 -1.41
CA PRO A 37 -26.08 2.10 -0.62
C PRO A 37 -26.55 0.74 -1.12
N LEU A 38 -26.51 -0.27 -0.24
CA LEU A 38 -27.18 -1.54 -0.45
C LEU A 38 -28.62 -1.39 0.09
N GLY A 39 -29.61 -1.84 -0.68
CA GLY A 39 -31.02 -1.82 -0.27
C GLY A 39 -31.29 -2.57 1.04
N GLU A 40 -32.52 -2.52 1.57
CA GLU A 40 -32.90 -3.22 2.81
C GLU A 40 -32.68 -4.73 2.69
N GLY A 41 -31.49 -5.19 3.09
CA GLY A 41 -31.10 -6.59 3.11
C GLY A 41 -30.81 -7.09 4.52
N GLY A 42 -30.93 -8.40 4.71
CA GLY A 42 -30.74 -9.06 6.01
C GLY A 42 -29.33 -8.90 6.60
N GLY A 43 -29.10 -9.47 7.79
CA GLY A 43 -27.91 -9.24 8.62
C GLY A 43 -26.53 -9.46 7.94
N GLN A 44 -26.45 -10.28 6.89
CA GLN A 44 -25.20 -10.46 6.13
C GLN A 44 -24.78 -9.20 5.34
N GLN A 45 -25.74 -8.41 4.83
CA GLN A 45 -25.43 -7.17 4.10
C GLN A 45 -25.02 -6.06 5.05
N GLN A 46 -25.66 -5.96 6.22
CA GLN A 46 -25.24 -5.02 7.27
C GLN A 46 -23.82 -5.32 7.77
N GLN A 47 -23.46 -6.59 7.95
CA GLN A 47 -22.09 -6.96 8.33
C GLN A 47 -21.06 -6.56 7.26
N GLN A 48 -21.37 -6.79 5.97
CA GLN A 48 -20.48 -6.38 4.87
C GLN A 48 -20.33 -4.85 4.76
N GLN A 49 -21.38 -4.11 5.09
CA GLN A 49 -21.34 -2.65 5.11
C GLN A 49 -20.42 -2.16 6.24
N GLN A 50 -20.61 -2.66 7.46
CA GLN A 50 -19.76 -2.33 8.62
C GLN A 50 -18.29 -2.70 8.36
N ASP A 51 -18.04 -3.85 7.73
CA ASP A 51 -16.70 -4.25 7.34
C ASP A 51 -16.11 -3.25 6.32
N SER A 52 -16.90 -2.79 5.35
CA SER A 52 -16.44 -1.83 4.34
C SER A 52 -16.17 -0.44 4.94
N GLU A 53 -17.04 0.05 5.83
CA GLU A 53 -16.84 1.29 6.60
C GLU A 53 -15.53 1.26 7.38
N ARG A 54 -15.29 0.14 8.08
CA ARG A 54 -14.05 -0.08 8.82
C ARG A 54 -12.82 -0.07 7.92
N LEU A 55 -12.87 -0.74 6.77
CA LEU A 55 -11.75 -0.77 5.82
C LEU A 55 -11.49 0.62 5.23
N VAL A 56 -12.54 1.41 4.95
CA VAL A 56 -12.41 2.81 4.51
C VAL A 56 -11.75 3.66 5.59
N HIS A 57 -12.12 3.49 6.85
CA HIS A 57 -11.50 4.21 7.96
C HIS A 57 -9.98 3.92 8.06
N ILE A 58 -9.58 2.65 7.94
CA ILE A 58 -8.18 2.24 7.92
C ILE A 58 -7.45 2.82 6.70
N LEU A 59 -8.09 2.79 5.53
CA LEU A 59 -7.54 3.33 4.27
C LEU A 59 -7.28 4.84 4.37
N ASN A 60 -8.23 5.62 4.87
CA ASN A 60 -8.07 7.06 5.07
C ASN A 60 -6.89 7.36 6.01
N ARG A 61 -6.75 6.61 7.11
CA ARG A 61 -5.58 6.76 8.01
C ARG A 61 -4.26 6.40 7.34
N CYS A 62 -4.24 5.39 6.45
CA CYS A 62 -3.05 5.08 5.65
C CYS A 62 -2.68 6.27 4.75
N PHE A 63 -3.67 6.85 4.06
CA PHE A 63 -3.45 8.03 3.21
C PHE A 63 -2.92 9.23 4.00
N ASP A 64 -3.49 9.53 5.17
CA ASP A 64 -3.03 10.63 6.01
C ASP A 64 -1.56 10.46 6.42
N GLU A 65 -1.13 9.26 6.83
CA GLU A 65 0.27 9.02 7.20
C GLU A 65 1.23 9.05 6.01
N ILE A 66 0.83 8.48 4.87
CA ILE A 66 1.62 8.49 3.64
C ILE A 66 1.83 9.94 3.19
N GLU A 67 0.76 10.72 3.18
CA GLU A 67 0.79 12.12 2.82
C GLU A 67 1.67 12.94 3.77
N ALA A 68 1.47 12.79 5.08
CA ALA A 68 2.27 13.49 6.08
C ALA A 68 3.76 13.14 5.95
N PHE A 69 4.09 11.88 5.68
CA PHE A 69 5.47 11.46 5.47
C PHE A 69 6.07 12.04 4.18
N VAL A 70 5.35 11.97 3.07
CA VAL A 70 5.79 12.54 1.78
C VAL A 70 5.95 14.06 1.85
N GLY A 71 5.07 14.74 2.58
CA GLY A 71 5.21 16.17 2.89
C GLY A 71 6.55 16.48 3.57
N ARG A 72 6.90 15.71 4.62
CA ARG A 72 8.20 15.84 5.31
C ARG A 72 9.39 15.55 4.40
N VAL A 73 9.29 14.53 3.55
CA VAL A 73 10.33 14.20 2.56
C VAL A 73 10.53 15.37 1.58
N GLY A 74 9.45 15.94 1.05
CA GLY A 74 9.49 17.08 0.14
C GLY A 74 10.02 18.35 0.79
N GLU A 75 9.68 18.61 2.05
CA GLU A 75 10.24 19.72 2.84
C GLU A 75 11.74 19.57 3.05
N ALA A 76 12.21 18.37 3.41
CA ALA A 76 13.62 18.08 3.58
C ALA A 76 14.40 18.23 2.28
N GLY A 77 13.86 17.76 1.16
CA GLY A 77 14.44 17.94 -0.17
C GLY A 77 14.61 19.42 -0.53
N ARG A 78 13.55 20.23 -0.37
CA ARG A 78 13.58 21.68 -0.63
C ARG A 78 14.58 22.41 0.27
N ALA A 79 14.62 22.07 1.56
CA ALA A 79 15.56 22.67 2.50
C ALA A 79 17.03 22.34 2.13
N ARG A 80 17.32 21.11 1.67
CA ARG A 80 18.66 20.74 1.15
C ARG A 80 19.05 21.58 -0.06
N GLN A 81 18.13 21.79 -1.01
CA GLN A 81 18.38 22.60 -2.19
C GLN A 81 18.68 24.06 -1.82
N MET A 82 17.95 24.64 -0.87
CA MET A 82 18.19 26.01 -0.37
C MET A 82 19.53 26.17 0.35
N LEU A 83 20.00 25.13 1.05
CA LEU A 83 21.34 25.13 1.66
C LEU A 83 22.44 25.11 0.60
N GLN A 84 22.23 24.35 -0.49
CA GLN A 84 23.18 24.26 -1.61
C GLN A 84 23.25 25.56 -2.42
N SER A 85 22.14 26.30 -2.53
CA SER A 85 22.10 27.60 -3.22
C SER A 85 22.66 28.77 -2.41
N GLY A 86 23.16 28.53 -1.19
CA GLY A 86 23.89 29.54 -0.41
C GLY A 86 23.01 30.52 0.38
N SER A 87 21.72 30.23 0.57
CA SER A 87 20.85 31.06 1.41
C SER A 87 21.38 31.13 2.86
N ALA A 88 21.84 32.31 3.27
CA ALA A 88 22.47 32.52 4.57
C ALA A 88 21.43 32.68 5.71
N GLN A 89 20.20 33.07 5.38
CA GLN A 89 19.18 33.37 6.36
C GLN A 89 18.66 32.06 6.98
N SER A 90 18.89 31.88 8.29
CA SER A 90 18.51 30.68 9.05
C SER A 90 19.15 29.36 8.60
N ARG A 91 20.45 29.36 8.24
CA ARG A 91 21.22 28.13 7.94
C ARG A 91 21.04 27.01 8.97
N GLY A 92 21.02 27.32 10.27
CA GLY A 92 20.82 26.31 11.32
C GLY A 92 19.42 25.67 11.28
N LEU A 93 18.38 26.47 11.04
CA LEU A 93 17.00 25.99 10.94
C LEU A 93 16.76 25.23 9.63
N LEU A 94 17.38 25.67 8.53
CA LEU A 94 17.40 24.97 7.26
C LEU A 94 18.14 23.63 7.36
N GLN A 95 19.24 23.55 8.11
CA GLN A 95 19.98 22.31 8.32
C GLN A 95 19.16 21.28 9.11
N MET A 96 18.40 21.71 10.11
CA MET A 96 17.45 20.84 10.81
C MET A 96 16.34 20.34 9.88
N ARG A 97 15.78 21.23 9.04
CA ARG A 97 14.72 20.88 8.07
C ARG A 97 15.21 19.99 6.94
N ALA A 98 16.47 20.11 6.54
CA ALA A 98 17.11 19.35 5.47
C ALA A 98 17.37 17.88 5.82
N ARG A 99 17.14 17.46 7.06
CA ARG A 99 17.37 16.09 7.51
C ARG A 99 16.30 15.18 6.92
N MET A 100 16.72 14.25 6.07
CA MET A 100 15.84 13.22 5.53
C MET A 100 15.34 12.29 6.65
N PRO A 101 14.10 11.77 6.53
CA PRO A 101 13.62 10.71 7.41
C PRO A 101 14.53 9.48 7.38
N ALA A 102 14.50 8.69 8.47
CA ALA A 102 15.28 7.47 8.57
C ALA A 102 14.75 6.38 7.61
N THR A 103 15.63 5.48 7.18
CA THR A 103 15.31 4.39 6.23
C THR A 103 14.16 3.52 6.73
N GLU A 104 14.06 3.30 8.04
CA GLU A 104 12.98 2.51 8.66
C GLU A 104 11.62 3.17 8.43
N GLN A 105 11.55 4.50 8.45
CA GLN A 105 10.30 5.23 8.20
C GLN A 105 9.89 5.17 6.73
N PHE A 106 10.85 5.14 5.81
CA PHE A 106 10.58 4.87 4.40
C PHE A 106 10.00 3.47 4.21
N VAL A 107 10.64 2.46 4.81
CA VAL A 107 10.16 1.08 4.76
C VAL A 107 8.73 1.02 5.28
N GLU A 108 8.46 1.58 6.46
CA GLU A 108 7.12 1.56 7.06
C GLU A 108 6.07 2.28 6.21
N THR A 109 6.41 3.42 5.62
CA THR A 109 5.51 4.13 4.70
C THR A 109 5.24 3.32 3.43
N LEU A 110 6.26 2.65 2.87
CA LEU A 110 6.08 1.76 1.73
C LEU A 110 5.16 0.57 2.07
N LYS A 111 5.27 0.01 3.28
CA LYS A 111 4.32 -1.03 3.73
C LYS A 111 2.88 -0.51 3.77
N LYS A 112 2.68 0.73 4.23
CA LYS A 112 1.37 1.39 4.24
C LYS A 112 0.83 1.67 2.83
N VAL A 113 1.70 2.03 1.87
CA VAL A 113 1.31 2.13 0.45
C VAL A 113 0.82 0.77 -0.06
N LYS A 114 1.56 -0.32 0.18
CA LYS A 114 1.14 -1.68 -0.22
C LYS A 114 -0.17 -2.10 0.43
N LEU A 115 -0.34 -1.80 1.72
CA LEU A 115 -1.59 -2.06 2.43
C LEU A 115 -2.75 -1.25 1.84
N ALA A 116 -2.57 0.02 1.54
CA ALA A 116 -3.59 0.86 0.91
C ALA A 116 -4.03 0.27 -0.43
N LEU A 117 -3.11 -0.25 -1.25
CA LEU A 117 -3.43 -0.97 -2.48
C LEU A 117 -4.27 -2.24 -2.22
N ASN A 118 -3.92 -3.02 -1.20
CA ASN A 118 -4.70 -4.20 -0.79
C ASN A 118 -6.12 -3.84 -0.37
N LEU A 119 -6.28 -2.77 0.41
CA LEU A 119 -7.56 -2.24 0.83
C LEU A 119 -8.40 -1.76 -0.36
N LEU A 120 -7.79 -1.02 -1.29
CA LEU A 120 -8.45 -0.56 -2.52
C LEU A 120 -8.93 -1.72 -3.40
N GLY A 121 -8.12 -2.78 -3.53
CA GLY A 121 -8.55 -4.00 -4.23
C GLY A 121 -9.74 -4.70 -3.56
N ARG A 122 -9.84 -4.68 -2.22
CA ARG A 122 -10.98 -5.26 -1.50
C ARG A 122 -12.22 -4.37 -1.54
N LEU A 123 -12.04 -3.05 -1.63
CA LEU A 123 -13.10 -2.04 -1.70
C LEU A 123 -13.53 -1.70 -3.14
N GLU A 124 -12.94 -2.36 -4.14
CA GLU A 124 -13.28 -2.13 -5.56
C GLU A 124 -14.79 -2.34 -5.80
N GLY A 125 -15.44 -1.33 -6.41
CA GLY A 125 -16.88 -1.32 -6.64
C GLY A 125 -17.75 -0.99 -5.43
N ARG A 126 -17.16 -0.69 -4.25
CA ARG A 126 -17.88 -0.32 -3.02
C ARG A 126 -17.70 1.14 -2.60
N ILE A 127 -16.60 1.75 -3.01
CA ILE A 127 -16.29 3.16 -2.77
C ILE A 127 -16.48 3.97 -4.05
N HIS A 128 -17.06 5.15 -3.93
CA HIS A 128 -17.28 6.08 -5.04
C HIS A 128 -16.78 7.49 -4.70
N GLN A 129 -16.43 8.27 -5.72
CA GLN A 129 -16.14 9.70 -5.61
C GLN A 129 -15.11 10.08 -4.51
N PRO A 130 -13.83 9.73 -4.60
CA PRO A 130 -13.18 9.01 -5.70
C PRO A 130 -13.37 7.49 -5.60
N ASN A 131 -13.47 6.83 -6.75
CA ASN A 131 -13.51 5.37 -6.84
C ASN A 131 -12.10 4.76 -6.61
N ALA A 132 -12.04 3.42 -6.52
CA ALA A 132 -10.79 2.72 -6.28
C ALA A 132 -9.70 3.00 -7.35
N PRO A 133 -9.97 2.92 -8.67
CA PRO A 133 -9.02 3.35 -9.71
C PRO A 133 -8.47 4.78 -9.53
N GLU A 134 -9.33 5.75 -9.25
CA GLU A 134 -8.92 7.15 -9.04
C GLU A 134 -7.95 7.27 -7.86
N LEU A 135 -8.26 6.58 -6.75
CA LEU A 135 -7.41 6.54 -5.56
C LEU A 135 -6.07 5.83 -5.81
N VAL A 136 -6.04 4.81 -6.66
CA VAL A 136 -4.80 4.17 -7.09
C VAL A 136 -3.90 5.20 -7.79
N HIS A 137 -4.43 5.96 -8.75
CA HIS A 137 -3.64 7.02 -9.42
C HIS A 137 -3.11 8.08 -8.44
N PHE A 138 -3.94 8.50 -7.48
CA PHE A 138 -3.50 9.42 -6.44
C PHE A 138 -2.40 8.82 -5.56
N LEU A 139 -2.41 7.50 -5.33
CA LEU A 139 -1.38 6.80 -4.55
C LEU A 139 -0.07 6.59 -5.31
N PHE A 140 -0.11 6.52 -6.64
CA PHE A 140 1.11 6.42 -7.45
C PHE A 140 1.96 7.69 -7.45
N THR A 141 1.34 8.85 -7.22
CA THR A 141 2.05 10.13 -7.06
C THR A 141 3.00 10.14 -5.85
N PRO A 142 2.55 9.88 -4.60
CA PRO A 142 3.45 9.77 -3.46
C PRO A 142 4.42 8.59 -3.58
N LEU A 143 4.02 7.46 -4.18
CA LEU A 143 4.95 6.34 -4.42
C LEU A 143 6.13 6.77 -5.30
N ALA A 144 5.89 7.51 -6.38
CA ALA A 144 6.94 8.04 -7.24
C ALA A 144 7.89 8.97 -6.45
N VAL A 145 7.35 9.88 -5.64
CA VAL A 145 8.15 10.78 -4.79
C VAL A 145 9.04 9.99 -3.82
N LEU A 146 8.51 8.92 -3.22
CA LEU A 146 9.28 8.06 -2.31
C LEU A 146 10.45 7.39 -3.04
N VAL A 147 10.19 6.76 -4.20
CA VAL A 147 11.20 6.09 -5.02
C VAL A 147 12.30 7.06 -5.47
N ASP A 148 11.91 8.24 -5.95
CA ASP A 148 12.85 9.28 -6.39
C ASP A 148 13.71 9.77 -5.22
N SER A 149 13.12 9.99 -4.05
CA SER A 149 13.84 10.45 -2.85
C SER A 149 14.83 9.43 -2.30
N LEU A 150 14.60 8.14 -2.56
CA LEU A 150 15.48 7.03 -2.23
C LEU A 150 16.59 6.81 -3.27
N GLY A 151 16.54 7.53 -4.39
CA GLY A 151 17.48 7.38 -5.50
C GLY A 151 17.23 6.14 -6.36
N GLY A 152 16.02 5.56 -6.32
CA GLY A 152 15.61 4.43 -7.14
C GLY A 152 14.91 3.31 -6.37
N VAL A 153 14.82 2.14 -7.02
CA VAL A 153 13.95 1.02 -6.58
C VAL A 153 14.64 0.00 -5.67
N ASP A 154 15.92 0.14 -5.36
CA ASP A 154 16.66 -0.87 -4.58
C ASP A 154 16.04 -1.12 -3.19
N LEU A 155 15.80 -0.06 -2.40
CA LEU A 155 15.13 -0.23 -1.11
C LEU A 155 13.66 -0.69 -1.27
N PRO A 156 12.81 -0.03 -2.10
CA PRO A 156 11.43 -0.46 -2.30
C PRO A 156 11.27 -1.92 -2.72
N SER A 157 12.16 -2.43 -3.60
CA SER A 157 12.11 -3.80 -4.08
C SER A 157 12.35 -4.86 -3.00
N ARG A 158 12.94 -4.47 -1.87
CA ARG A 158 13.22 -5.34 -0.71
C ARG A 158 12.09 -5.33 0.33
N VAL A 159 11.09 -4.44 0.19
CA VAL A 159 9.96 -4.36 1.12
C VAL A 159 8.95 -5.45 0.78
N LEU A 160 9.15 -6.64 1.36
CA LEU A 160 8.31 -7.82 1.10
C LEU A 160 6.89 -7.68 1.66
N SER A 161 6.76 -7.22 2.91
CA SER A 161 5.48 -7.26 3.62
C SER A 161 4.78 -5.90 3.64
N PRO A 162 3.44 -5.85 3.55
CA PRO A 162 2.57 -6.95 3.13
C PRO A 162 2.78 -7.25 1.64
N LEU A 163 2.62 -8.51 1.22
CA LEU A 163 2.52 -8.82 -0.22
C LEU A 163 1.16 -8.33 -0.76
N LEU A 164 1.08 -8.05 -2.06
CA LEU A 164 -0.18 -7.60 -2.64
C LEU A 164 -1.19 -8.74 -2.75
N THR A 165 -2.48 -8.44 -2.57
CA THR A 165 -3.55 -9.42 -2.77
C THR A 165 -3.82 -9.63 -4.27
N ARG A 166 -4.53 -10.71 -4.59
CA ARG A 166 -4.94 -11.00 -5.98
C ARG A 166 -5.82 -9.90 -6.55
N GLN A 167 -6.73 -9.36 -5.74
CA GLN A 167 -7.65 -8.30 -6.11
C GLN A 167 -6.89 -7.00 -6.37
N ALA A 168 -5.92 -6.64 -5.51
CA ALA A 168 -5.08 -5.47 -5.74
C ALA A 168 -4.27 -5.58 -7.03
N ILE A 169 -3.59 -6.71 -7.28
CA ILE A 169 -2.84 -6.94 -8.51
C ILE A 169 -3.76 -6.86 -9.75
N ALA A 170 -4.97 -7.42 -9.66
CA ALA A 170 -5.95 -7.32 -10.74
C ALA A 170 -6.36 -5.86 -10.98
N LEU A 171 -6.73 -5.11 -9.93
CA LEU A 171 -7.08 -3.69 -10.03
C LEU A 171 -5.95 -2.89 -10.70
N LEU A 172 -4.70 -3.04 -10.23
CA LEU A 172 -3.53 -2.36 -10.81
C LEU A 172 -3.37 -2.64 -12.31
N LYS A 173 -3.51 -3.89 -12.73
CA LYS A 173 -3.40 -4.26 -14.16
C LYS A 173 -4.46 -3.60 -15.04
N HIS A 174 -5.62 -3.25 -14.49
CA HIS A 174 -6.72 -2.67 -15.27
C HIS A 174 -6.71 -1.14 -15.28
N CYS A 175 -6.20 -0.48 -14.24
CA CYS A 175 -6.33 0.97 -14.10
C CYS A 175 -5.02 1.75 -14.34
N LEU A 176 -3.84 1.18 -14.13
CA LEU A 176 -2.60 1.95 -14.24
C LEU A 176 -2.33 2.46 -15.66
N SER A 177 -1.89 3.71 -15.76
CA SER A 177 -1.33 4.27 -16.99
C SER A 177 -0.02 3.56 -17.37
N SER A 178 0.48 3.78 -18.58
CA SER A 178 1.75 3.19 -19.03
C SER A 178 2.93 3.57 -18.11
N ARG A 179 2.99 4.84 -17.68
CA ARG A 179 4.07 5.34 -16.81
C ARG A 179 3.99 4.73 -15.40
N GLU A 180 2.79 4.61 -14.85
CA GLU A 180 2.59 4.00 -13.54
C GLU A 180 2.85 2.50 -13.58
N SER A 181 2.45 1.83 -14.66
CA SER A 181 2.74 0.41 -14.90
C SER A 181 4.24 0.17 -14.96
N GLU A 182 4.99 1.01 -15.68
CA GLU A 182 6.45 0.94 -15.73
C GLU A 182 7.07 1.07 -14.34
N LEU A 183 6.64 2.09 -13.57
CA LEU A 183 7.07 2.23 -12.18
C LEU A 183 6.75 0.98 -11.36
N TRP A 184 5.51 0.48 -11.41
CA TRP A 184 5.06 -0.68 -10.65
C TRP A 184 5.89 -1.93 -10.96
N TYR A 185 6.08 -2.25 -12.24
CA TYR A 185 6.88 -3.41 -12.63
C TYR A 185 8.36 -3.24 -12.27
N SER A 186 8.91 -2.02 -12.32
CA SER A 186 10.30 -1.75 -11.92
C SER A 186 10.59 -2.02 -10.43
N LEU A 187 9.57 -2.03 -9.57
CA LEU A 187 9.69 -2.36 -8.14
C LEU A 187 9.89 -3.87 -7.88
N GLY A 188 9.66 -4.71 -8.89
CA GLY A 188 9.99 -6.14 -8.85
C GLY A 188 8.97 -7.03 -8.11
N PRO A 189 9.34 -8.31 -7.87
CA PRO A 189 8.41 -9.35 -7.40
C PRO A 189 7.73 -9.06 -6.07
N ALA A 190 8.38 -8.29 -5.18
CA ALA A 190 7.79 -7.89 -3.90
C ALA A 190 6.51 -7.05 -4.07
N TRP A 191 6.33 -6.41 -5.23
CA TRP A 191 5.18 -5.56 -5.56
C TRP A 191 4.26 -6.16 -6.62
N THR A 192 4.69 -7.19 -7.35
CA THR A 192 3.93 -7.75 -8.48
C THR A 192 3.42 -9.17 -8.25
N CYS A 193 3.88 -9.85 -7.19
CA CYS A 193 3.42 -11.18 -6.81
C CYS A 193 2.51 -11.14 -5.58
N ASN A 194 1.47 -11.99 -5.59
CA ASN A 194 0.71 -12.31 -4.37
C ASN A 194 1.40 -13.41 -3.56
N ARG A 195 0.89 -13.65 -2.34
CA ARG A 195 1.43 -14.68 -1.42
C ARG A 195 1.52 -16.05 -2.09
N GLN A 196 0.48 -16.48 -2.80
CA GLN A 196 0.48 -17.77 -3.50
C GLN A 196 1.58 -17.87 -4.58
N GLN A 197 1.71 -16.85 -5.43
CA GLN A 197 2.75 -16.80 -6.48
C GLN A 197 4.15 -16.80 -5.88
N TRP A 198 4.37 -15.99 -4.84
CA TRP A 198 5.63 -15.94 -4.13
C TRP A 198 6.04 -17.32 -3.60
N LEU A 199 5.12 -18.01 -2.93
CA LEU A 199 5.34 -19.36 -2.42
C LEU A 199 5.61 -20.38 -3.53
N GLN A 200 4.94 -20.27 -4.66
CA GLN A 200 5.16 -21.17 -5.79
C GLN A 200 6.57 -21.00 -6.39
N GLU A 201 7.05 -19.77 -6.48
CA GLU A 201 8.35 -19.45 -7.07
C GLU A 201 9.51 -19.71 -6.10
N HIS A 202 9.34 -19.36 -4.83
CA HIS A 202 10.43 -19.33 -3.82
C HIS A 202 10.37 -20.50 -2.84
N GLY A 203 9.21 -21.16 -2.71
CA GLY A 203 9.03 -22.40 -1.96
C GLY A 203 9.13 -22.28 -0.43
N ARG A 204 9.16 -21.06 0.12
CA ARG A 204 9.41 -20.82 1.55
C ARG A 204 8.50 -19.73 2.16
N PRO A 205 7.48 -20.11 2.96
CA PRO A 205 6.56 -19.16 3.59
C PRO A 205 7.20 -18.29 4.67
N ASP A 206 8.26 -18.79 5.30
CA ASP A 206 9.06 -18.14 6.34
C ASP A 206 9.89 -16.95 5.84
N GLN A 207 10.02 -16.78 4.52
CA GLN A 207 10.81 -15.68 3.95
C GLN A 207 10.06 -14.34 3.91
N VAL A 208 8.73 -14.34 4.08
CA VAL A 208 7.94 -13.11 4.10
C VAL A 208 7.66 -12.77 5.57
N PRO A 209 8.25 -11.71 6.13
CA PRO A 209 8.02 -11.31 7.51
C PRO A 209 6.55 -11.02 7.77
N ASP A 210 6.08 -11.31 8.98
CA ASP A 210 4.74 -10.93 9.39
C ASP A 210 4.60 -9.40 9.44
N TYR A 211 3.47 -8.89 8.95
CA TYR A 211 3.19 -7.46 8.99
C TYR A 211 2.20 -7.14 10.10
N ARG A 212 2.70 -6.46 11.14
CA ARG A 212 1.88 -5.87 12.19
C ARG A 212 1.63 -4.40 11.84
N LEU A 213 0.40 -4.07 11.48
CA LEU A 213 0.02 -2.69 11.21
C LEU A 213 -0.05 -1.89 12.52
N CYS A 214 0.73 -0.82 12.58
CA CYS A 214 0.72 0.13 13.69
C CYS A 214 0.81 1.57 13.13
N PHE A 215 -0.12 2.41 13.57
CA PHE A 215 -0.13 3.83 13.24
C PHE A 215 0.69 4.62 14.26
N GLN A 216 1.06 5.85 13.92
CA GLN A 216 1.90 6.73 14.74
C GLN A 216 1.23 7.11 16.08
N ASP A 217 -0.10 7.06 16.15
CA ASP A 217 -0.88 7.24 17.37
C ASP A 217 -0.94 5.97 18.24
N GLY A 218 -0.27 4.89 17.82
CA GLY A 218 -0.27 3.60 18.50
C GLY A 218 -1.51 2.75 18.22
N TRP A 219 -2.40 3.20 17.33
CA TRP A 219 -3.58 2.42 16.95
C TRP A 219 -3.17 1.20 16.11
N GLU A 220 -3.68 0.04 16.47
CA GLU A 220 -3.47 -1.23 15.77
C GLU A 220 -4.82 -1.87 15.45
N PRO A 221 -5.40 -1.62 14.27
CA PRO A 221 -6.67 -2.24 13.92
C PRO A 221 -6.45 -3.71 13.61
N GLN A 222 -7.43 -4.54 13.98
CA GLN A 222 -7.47 -5.91 13.49
C GLN A 222 -7.78 -5.88 11.99
N LEU A 223 -7.17 -6.77 11.20
CA LEU A 223 -7.39 -6.90 9.77
C LEU A 223 -7.46 -8.38 9.41
N ASP A 224 -8.16 -8.67 8.33
CA ASP A 224 -8.11 -9.99 7.71
C ASP A 224 -6.65 -10.30 7.33
N PRO A 225 -6.08 -11.45 7.74
CA PRO A 225 -4.73 -11.87 7.34
C PRO A 225 -4.50 -11.82 5.83
N GLU A 226 -5.55 -12.01 5.01
CA GLU A 226 -5.45 -11.87 3.56
C GLU A 226 -4.95 -10.47 3.14
N LEU A 227 -5.50 -9.41 3.74
CA LEU A 227 -5.13 -8.02 3.45
C LEU A 227 -3.69 -7.69 3.86
N LEU A 228 -3.15 -8.43 4.83
CA LEU A 228 -1.76 -8.33 5.28
C LEU A 228 -0.81 -9.23 4.44
N GLY A 229 -1.33 -9.96 3.45
CA GLY A 229 -0.57 -10.92 2.66
C GLY A 229 -0.11 -12.14 3.47
N GLN A 230 -0.82 -12.45 4.56
CA GLN A 230 -0.54 -13.49 5.54
C GLN A 230 -1.57 -14.64 5.49
N GLU A 231 -2.13 -14.91 4.31
CA GLU A 231 -3.08 -16.00 4.08
C GLU A 231 -2.50 -17.36 4.52
N ASP A 232 -3.32 -18.20 5.14
CA ASP A 232 -2.89 -19.53 5.58
C ASP A 232 -2.59 -20.42 4.37
N VAL A 233 -1.32 -20.75 4.23
CA VAL A 233 -0.76 -21.59 3.17
C VAL A 233 -1.34 -23.01 3.21
N ALA A 234 -1.81 -23.49 4.37
CA ALA A 234 -2.44 -24.79 4.53
C ALA A 234 -3.87 -24.85 3.95
N ALA A 235 -4.54 -23.69 3.82
CA ALA A 235 -5.85 -23.58 3.19
C ALA A 235 -5.77 -23.53 1.65
N LEU A 236 -4.57 -23.35 1.08
CA LEU A 236 -4.38 -23.33 -0.37
C LEU A 236 -4.48 -24.74 -0.97
N PRO A 237 -5.25 -24.95 -2.06
CA PRO A 237 -5.45 -26.27 -2.66
C PRO A 237 -4.12 -27.00 -2.97
N SER A 238 -3.99 -28.26 -2.53
CA SER A 238 -2.75 -29.06 -2.65
C SER A 238 -2.22 -29.25 -4.08
N GLN A 239 -3.02 -28.92 -5.09
CA GLN A 239 -2.67 -28.90 -6.51
C GLN A 239 -1.55 -27.91 -6.85
N PHE A 240 -1.29 -26.91 -6.01
CA PHE A 240 -0.21 -25.93 -6.22
C PHE A 240 1.18 -26.44 -5.81
N PHE A 241 1.27 -27.33 -4.81
CA PHE A 241 2.54 -27.99 -4.44
C PHE A 241 2.92 -29.14 -5.39
N ARG A 242 2.01 -29.56 -6.29
CA ARG A 242 2.26 -30.69 -7.21
C ARG A 242 3.14 -30.34 -8.42
N ARG A 243 3.35 -29.05 -8.76
CA ARG A 243 4.13 -28.70 -9.96
C ARG A 243 5.63 -28.99 -9.89
N ARG A 244 6.20 -29.25 -8.70
CA ARG A 244 7.61 -29.67 -8.58
C ARG A 244 7.84 -31.19 -8.44
N ARG A 245 6.79 -32.02 -8.34
CA ARG A 245 6.93 -33.49 -8.27
C ARG A 245 6.57 -34.23 -9.56
N ARG A 246 6.48 -33.53 -10.71
CA ARG A 246 6.42 -34.15 -12.05
C ARG A 246 7.74 -33.98 -12.78
N GLY A 247 8.80 -34.48 -12.15
CA GLY A 247 10.08 -34.81 -12.78
C GLY A 247 10.44 -36.24 -12.37
N GLY A 248 9.64 -37.21 -12.82
CA GLY A 248 9.99 -38.62 -12.72
C GLY A 248 10.98 -39.02 -13.82
N PRO A 249 11.83 -40.02 -13.57
CA PRO A 249 13.09 -40.22 -14.29
C PRO A 249 12.81 -40.75 -15.69
N ASN A 250 13.42 -40.14 -16.71
CA ASN A 250 13.68 -40.86 -17.95
C ASN A 250 15.17 -40.95 -18.19
N ASN A 251 15.58 -42.19 -18.38
CA ASN A 251 16.93 -42.67 -18.60
C ASN A 251 17.46 -42.10 -19.92
N GLY A 252 18.67 -41.52 -19.91
CA GLY A 252 19.30 -41.00 -21.13
C GLY A 252 20.51 -40.11 -20.89
N GLY A 253 21.62 -40.75 -20.50
CA GLY A 253 23.01 -40.37 -20.83
C GLY A 253 23.45 -38.91 -20.75
N GLY A 254 24.29 -38.59 -19.77
CA GLY A 254 25.07 -37.35 -19.75
C GLY A 254 25.79 -37.19 -18.42
N ALA A 255 26.97 -37.80 -18.31
CA ALA A 255 27.86 -37.67 -17.17
C ALA A 255 28.22 -36.21 -16.89
N PHE A 256 28.05 -35.73 -15.66
CA PHE A 256 28.96 -34.75 -15.06
C PHE A 256 29.01 -34.96 -13.54
N GLU A 257 30.23 -35.21 -13.08
CA GLU A 257 30.65 -35.51 -11.71
C GLU A 257 30.19 -34.48 -10.69
N ALA A 258 29.66 -34.98 -9.58
CA ALA A 258 29.52 -34.23 -8.35
C ALA A 258 30.89 -34.06 -7.69
N HIS A 259 31.50 -32.88 -7.84
CA HIS A 259 32.62 -32.49 -6.98
C HIS A 259 32.09 -32.13 -5.59
N GLN A 260 32.21 -33.12 -4.69
CA GLN A 260 32.14 -32.95 -3.25
C GLN A 260 33.11 -31.85 -2.80
N TYR A 261 32.58 -30.80 -2.17
CA TYR A 261 33.37 -29.91 -1.31
C TYR A 261 33.88 -30.73 -0.12
N ARG A 262 35.13 -31.22 -0.23
CA ARG A 262 35.86 -31.87 0.85
C ARG A 262 36.53 -30.80 1.70
N LYS A 263 36.19 -30.71 2.98
CA LYS A 263 36.85 -29.84 3.97
C LYS A 263 38.36 -30.14 4.02
N PRO A 264 39.26 -29.14 4.06
CA PRO A 264 40.67 -29.39 4.25
C PRO A 264 40.98 -29.74 5.72
N ARG A 265 41.84 -30.76 5.93
CA ARG A 265 42.55 -31.02 7.19
C ARG A 265 44.01 -30.57 7.04
N PRO A 266 44.68 -30.21 8.15
CA PRO A 266 45.95 -29.49 8.11
C PRO A 266 47.12 -30.44 7.87
N ILE A 267 48.23 -29.91 7.33
CA ILE A 267 49.51 -30.60 7.31
C ILE A 267 50.56 -29.70 7.96
N ASN A 268 51.07 -30.18 9.08
CA ASN A 268 52.37 -29.85 9.67
C ASN A 268 53.47 -30.49 8.82
N SER A 269 54.51 -29.72 8.46
CA SER A 269 55.94 -30.04 8.55
C SER A 269 56.73 -28.83 8.06
#